data_AF-A0A6L7IPZ2-F1
#
_entry.id   AF-A0A6L7IPZ2-F1
#
_cell.length_a   1.000
_cell.length_b   1.000
_cell.length_c   1.000
_cell.angle_alpha   90.00
_cell.angle_beta   90.00
_cell.angle_gamma   90.00
#
_symmetry.space_group_name_H-M   'P 1'
#
loop_
_entity.id
_entity.type
_entity.pdbx_description
1 polymer ?
#
loop_
_entity_poly.entity_id
_entity_poly.type
_entity_poly.pdbx_seq_one_letter_code
_entity_poly.pdbx_strand_id
1 'polypeptide(L)'
;MKKSILGSSVNWEFSQSDGTLRISGTGKMPRFTQNKESGRFDDNPWNSIKNEIATLIVDEEVVSVSGAAFWKCKNLTKAIMPHVLHIHAGAFYECSALDEVAVEEVVTIGEGAFENCSSLRRIAPELSPSSKRKIESLVFVDECAFSGCENLDSVTFSNLKAVGRGAFYRCSSLQSASCERLASIAEHAFRECSSLAECRVRNGCVIAEGAFSKSSLSAPTKFID
;
A
#
# COMPACT_ATOMS: atom_id res chain seq x y z
N MET A 1 6.49 -3.41 -28.09
CA MET A 1 7.14 -3.48 -26.76
C MET A 1 7.75 -2.12 -26.46
N LYS A 2 7.28 -1.42 -25.42
CA LYS A 2 7.85 -0.13 -25.01
C LYS A 2 8.85 -0.40 -23.89
N LYS A 3 10.09 0.07 -23.99
CA LYS A 3 11.10 -0.11 -22.95
C LYS A 3 12.13 1.02 -22.97
N SER A 4 12.65 1.38 -21.81
CA SER A 4 13.73 2.37 -21.68
C SER A 4 14.39 2.28 -20.32
N ILE A 5 15.54 2.95 -20.18
CA ILE A 5 16.13 3.25 -18.88
C ILE A 5 15.22 4.26 -18.16
N LEU A 6 15.01 4.04 -16.87
CA LEU A 6 14.32 4.89 -15.91
C LEU A 6 15.35 5.43 -14.90
N GLY A 7 15.88 6.63 -15.13
CA GLY A 7 16.94 7.19 -14.28
C GLY A 7 18.32 6.64 -14.63
N SER A 8 19.10 6.20 -13.64
CA SER A 8 20.50 5.76 -13.83
C SER A 8 20.69 4.26 -13.99
N SER A 9 19.92 3.46 -13.24
CA SER A 9 20.16 2.01 -13.08
C SER A 9 18.88 1.18 -13.04
N VAL A 10 17.72 1.82 -13.09
CA VAL A 10 16.43 1.16 -13.18
C VAL A 10 15.98 1.18 -14.63
N ASN A 11 15.30 0.14 -15.07
CA ASN A 11 14.76 -0.02 -16.41
C ASN A 11 13.27 -0.32 -16.31
N TRP A 12 12.54 -0.07 -17.40
CA TRP A 12 11.16 -0.49 -17.51
C TRP A 12 10.89 -1.12 -18.87
N GLU A 13 9.94 -2.06 -18.90
CA GLU A 13 9.46 -2.72 -20.10
C GLU A 13 7.96 -2.99 -19.99
N PHE A 14 7.22 -2.66 -21.04
CA PHE A 14 5.78 -2.90 -21.14
C PHE A 14 5.46 -3.89 -22.27
N SER A 15 4.76 -4.94 -21.88
CA SER A 15 4.23 -5.97 -22.75
C SER A 15 2.75 -5.69 -23.04
N GLN A 16 2.45 -5.42 -24.31
CA GLN A 16 1.08 -5.14 -24.77
C GLN A 16 0.20 -6.38 -24.85
N SER A 17 0.77 -7.59 -24.91
CA SER A 17 0.01 -8.83 -25.06
C SER A 17 -0.74 -9.22 -23.78
N ASP A 18 -0.21 -8.83 -22.63
CA ASP A 18 -0.73 -9.18 -21.29
C ASP A 18 -0.88 -7.98 -20.35
N GLY A 19 -0.49 -6.78 -20.78
CA GLY A 19 -0.56 -5.57 -19.96
C GLY A 19 0.46 -5.53 -18.82
N THR A 20 1.54 -6.33 -18.89
CA THR A 20 2.56 -6.36 -17.84
C THR A 20 3.55 -5.23 -18.02
N LEU A 21 3.69 -4.39 -16.99
CA LEU A 21 4.79 -3.45 -16.82
C LEU A 21 5.80 -4.06 -15.84
N ARG A 22 7.02 -4.27 -16.32
CA ARG A 22 8.15 -4.76 -15.54
C ARG A 22 9.13 -3.63 -15.25
N ILE A 23 9.51 -3.48 -13.98
CA ILE A 23 10.56 -2.57 -13.52
C ILE A 23 11.73 -3.43 -13.04
N SER A 24 12.93 -3.20 -13.59
CA SER A 24 14.12 -4.02 -13.34
C SER A 24 15.37 -3.17 -13.18
N GLY A 25 16.53 -3.80 -12.94
CA GLY A 25 17.77 -3.10 -12.65
C GLY A 25 17.96 -2.92 -11.15
N THR A 26 18.76 -1.92 -10.74
CA THR A 26 19.24 -1.83 -9.35
C THR A 26 18.93 -0.50 -8.68
N GLY A 27 18.64 -0.56 -7.38
CA GLY A 27 18.50 0.61 -6.51
C GLY A 27 17.09 1.19 -6.49
N LYS A 28 16.99 2.51 -6.44
CA LYS A 28 15.72 3.22 -6.22
C LYS A 28 15.12 3.66 -7.54
N MET A 29 13.80 3.51 -7.70
CA MET A 29 13.10 4.24 -8.76
C MET A 29 13.36 5.76 -8.60
N PRO A 30 13.54 6.51 -9.71
CA PRO A 30 13.74 7.95 -9.65
C PRO A 30 12.46 8.64 -9.19
N ARG A 31 12.62 9.80 -8.54
CA ARG A 31 11.48 10.62 -8.12
C ARG A 31 10.81 11.25 -9.34
N PHE A 32 9.48 11.12 -9.43
CA PHE A 32 8.66 11.84 -10.40
C PHE A 32 8.25 13.21 -9.86
N THR A 33 8.16 14.19 -10.75
CA THR A 33 7.93 15.60 -10.43
C THR A 33 6.56 16.00 -10.93
N GLN A 34 5.73 16.49 -10.02
CA GLN A 34 4.45 17.06 -10.41
C GLN A 34 4.69 18.37 -11.17
N ASN A 35 4.22 18.42 -12.40
CA ASN A 35 4.15 19.63 -13.19
C ASN A 35 3.15 20.59 -12.53
N LYS A 36 3.61 21.81 -12.22
CA LYS A 36 2.82 22.83 -11.52
C LYS A 36 1.66 23.38 -12.36
N GLU A 37 1.75 23.31 -13.67
CA GLU A 37 0.73 23.81 -14.61
C GLU A 37 -0.34 22.75 -14.88
N SER A 38 0.08 21.53 -15.21
CA SER A 38 -0.84 20.44 -15.56
C SER A 38 -1.37 19.68 -14.34
N GLY A 39 -0.68 19.77 -13.20
CA GLY A 39 -0.93 18.94 -12.01
C GLY A 39 -0.53 17.47 -12.20
N ARG A 40 0.07 17.10 -13.33
CA ARG A 40 0.41 15.73 -13.72
C ARG A 40 1.89 15.43 -13.48
N PHE A 41 2.25 14.15 -13.39
CA PHE A 41 3.64 13.70 -13.26
C PHE A 41 4.26 13.44 -14.63
N ASP A 42 4.38 14.48 -15.46
CA ASP A 42 4.67 14.34 -16.90
C ASP A 42 6.02 13.65 -17.21
N ASP A 43 6.93 13.56 -16.24
CA ASP A 43 8.21 12.82 -16.32
C ASP A 43 8.08 11.30 -16.08
N ASN A 44 6.89 10.81 -15.76
CA ASN A 44 6.60 9.39 -15.62
C ASN A 44 6.44 8.70 -16.99
N PRO A 45 7.32 7.74 -17.37
CA PRO A 45 7.33 7.16 -18.70
C PRO A 45 6.05 6.44 -19.12
N TRP A 46 5.30 5.89 -18.16
CA TRP A 46 4.11 5.11 -18.45
C TRP A 46 2.79 5.88 -18.29
N ASN A 47 2.83 7.20 -18.06
CA ASN A 47 1.61 8.02 -18.00
C ASN A 47 0.70 7.86 -19.24
N SER A 48 1.31 7.73 -20.43
CA SER A 48 0.58 7.55 -21.69
C SER A 48 -0.08 6.17 -21.82
N ILE A 49 0.40 5.17 -21.09
CA ILE A 49 -0.07 3.78 -21.13
C ILE A 49 -0.68 3.31 -19.81
N LYS A 50 -0.89 4.19 -18.84
CA LYS A 50 -1.28 3.80 -17.47
C LYS A 50 -2.60 3.05 -17.38
N ASN A 51 -3.48 3.25 -18.36
CA ASN A 51 -4.75 2.54 -18.49
C ASN A 51 -4.60 1.22 -19.27
N GLU A 52 -3.41 0.86 -19.76
CA GLU A 52 -3.12 -0.43 -20.38
C GLU A 52 -2.38 -1.37 -19.41
N ILE A 53 -1.87 -0.85 -18.29
CA ILE A 53 -1.15 -1.64 -17.29
C ILE A 53 -2.16 -2.45 -16.49
N ALA A 54 -2.08 -3.78 -16.61
CA ALA A 54 -2.86 -4.73 -15.82
C ALA A 54 -2.05 -5.31 -14.66
N THR A 55 -0.75 -5.56 -14.88
CA THR A 55 0.14 -6.16 -13.88
C THR A 55 1.43 -5.34 -13.77
N LEU A 56 1.86 -5.08 -12.54
CA LEU A 56 3.17 -4.53 -12.22
C LEU A 56 4.07 -5.63 -11.65
N ILE A 57 5.29 -5.73 -12.16
CA ILE A 57 6.36 -6.57 -11.61
C ILE A 57 7.56 -5.69 -11.31
N VAL A 58 8.07 -5.73 -10.09
CA VAL A 58 9.31 -5.06 -9.66
C VAL A 58 10.31 -6.12 -9.26
N ASP A 59 11.43 -6.19 -9.99
CA ASP A 59 12.47 -7.19 -9.80
C ASP A 59 13.30 -6.96 -8.52
N GLU A 60 14.04 -8.00 -8.11
CA GLU A 60 14.62 -8.15 -6.77
C GLU A 60 15.57 -7.03 -6.34
N GLU A 61 16.31 -6.44 -7.27
CA GLU A 61 17.32 -5.42 -6.94
C GLU A 61 16.74 -3.98 -6.91
N VAL A 62 15.44 -3.81 -7.20
CA VAL A 62 14.74 -2.51 -7.11
C VAL A 62 14.07 -2.38 -5.75
N VAL A 63 14.58 -1.46 -4.92
CA VAL A 63 14.25 -1.39 -3.48
C VAL A 63 13.14 -0.39 -3.13
N SER A 64 12.63 0.40 -4.07
CA SER A 64 11.59 1.40 -3.80
C SER A 64 10.66 1.66 -4.96
N VAL A 65 9.38 1.92 -4.66
CA VAL A 65 8.41 2.51 -5.59
C VAL A 65 8.27 4.00 -5.31
N SER A 66 8.52 4.83 -6.32
CA SER A 66 8.49 6.30 -6.21
C SER A 66 7.09 6.85 -5.96
N GLY A 67 7.04 8.04 -5.38
CA GLY A 67 5.77 8.72 -5.11
C GLY A 67 5.01 8.99 -6.41
N ALA A 68 3.70 8.78 -6.36
CA ALA A 68 2.78 8.88 -7.50
C ALA A 68 3.14 8.05 -8.76
N ALA A 69 4.06 7.09 -8.65
CA ALA A 69 4.53 6.28 -9.78
C ALA A 69 3.40 5.61 -10.56
N PHE A 70 2.35 5.16 -9.90
CA PHE A 70 1.20 4.48 -10.50
C PHE A 70 -0.11 5.24 -10.24
N TRP A 71 -0.06 6.55 -10.00
CA TRP A 71 -1.23 7.38 -9.74
C TRP A 71 -2.34 7.20 -10.80
N LYS A 72 -3.51 6.75 -10.35
CA LYS A 72 -4.70 6.47 -11.18
C LYS A 72 -4.42 5.47 -12.32
N CYS A 73 -3.61 4.43 -12.08
CA CYS A 73 -3.54 3.26 -12.98
C CYS A 73 -4.80 2.41 -12.79
N LYS A 74 -5.91 2.82 -13.42
CA LYS A 74 -7.25 2.28 -13.16
C LYS A 74 -7.47 0.84 -13.62
N ASN A 75 -6.58 0.30 -14.44
CA ASN A 75 -6.63 -1.08 -14.91
C ASN A 75 -5.61 -1.99 -14.21
N LEU A 76 -4.74 -1.44 -13.35
CA LEU A 76 -3.76 -2.22 -12.61
C LEU A 76 -4.50 -3.08 -11.58
N THR A 77 -4.51 -4.39 -11.75
CA THR A 77 -5.17 -5.34 -10.83
C THR A 77 -4.21 -6.00 -9.88
N LYS A 78 -2.92 -6.08 -10.25
CA LYS A 78 -1.93 -6.86 -9.53
C LYS A 78 -0.58 -6.17 -9.49
N ALA A 79 0.05 -6.13 -8.31
CA ALA A 79 1.41 -5.64 -8.16
C ALA A 79 2.29 -6.67 -7.43
N ILE A 80 3.42 -7.04 -8.01
CA ILE A 80 4.37 -8.02 -7.47
C ILE A 80 5.72 -7.34 -7.26
N MET A 81 6.12 -7.20 -6.00
CA MET A 81 7.31 -6.43 -5.61
C MET A 81 7.94 -6.97 -4.31
N PRO A 82 8.39 -8.24 -4.28
CA PRO A 82 8.76 -8.94 -3.04
C PRO A 82 9.85 -8.22 -2.23
N HIS A 83 10.85 -7.65 -2.89
CA HIS A 83 12.03 -7.02 -2.26
C HIS A 83 11.94 -5.49 -2.15
N VAL A 84 10.79 -4.89 -2.49
CA VAL A 84 10.61 -3.45 -2.29
C VAL A 84 10.53 -3.13 -0.81
N LEU A 85 11.42 -2.27 -0.34
CA LEU A 85 11.50 -1.81 1.05
C LEU A 85 10.63 -0.58 1.30
N HIS A 86 10.47 0.29 0.29
CA HIS A 86 9.80 1.58 0.46
C HIS A 86 8.76 1.83 -0.63
N ILE A 87 7.50 2.01 -0.23
CA ILE A 87 6.43 2.47 -1.12
C ILE A 87 6.12 3.91 -0.74
N HIS A 88 6.48 4.86 -1.61
CA HIS A 88 6.41 6.29 -1.32
C HIS A 88 4.99 6.85 -1.48
N ALA A 89 4.82 8.11 -1.04
CA ALA A 89 3.54 8.80 -0.99
C ALA A 89 2.77 8.76 -2.32
N GLY A 90 1.51 8.37 -2.26
CA GLY A 90 0.60 8.29 -3.41
C GLY A 90 1.01 7.31 -4.51
N ALA A 91 1.99 6.42 -4.28
CA ALA A 91 2.52 5.51 -5.30
C ALA A 91 1.44 4.77 -6.11
N PHE A 92 0.36 4.32 -5.48
CA PHE A 92 -0.79 3.64 -6.07
C PHE A 92 -2.11 4.37 -5.84
N TYR A 93 -2.09 5.67 -5.52
CA TYR A 93 -3.30 6.44 -5.24
C TYR A 93 -4.32 6.31 -6.39
N GLU A 94 -5.57 6.00 -6.03
CA GLU A 94 -6.70 5.75 -6.94
C GLU A 94 -6.43 4.64 -8.01
N CYS A 95 -5.59 3.65 -7.70
CA CYS A 95 -5.57 2.39 -8.46
C CYS A 95 -6.80 1.55 -8.11
N SER A 96 -7.99 2.01 -8.52
CA SER A 96 -9.27 1.46 -8.05
C SER A 96 -9.52 -0.01 -8.40
N ALA A 97 -8.81 -0.56 -9.38
CA ALA A 97 -8.89 -1.98 -9.75
C ALA A 97 -7.81 -2.86 -9.07
N LEU A 98 -6.86 -2.26 -8.34
CA LEU A 98 -5.78 -2.99 -7.70
C LEU A 98 -6.37 -3.88 -6.62
N ASP A 99 -6.33 -5.18 -6.83
CA ASP A 99 -6.92 -6.21 -5.96
C ASP A 99 -5.87 -6.82 -5.03
N GLU A 100 -4.66 -7.04 -5.55
CA GLU A 100 -3.63 -7.79 -4.86
C GLU A 100 -2.24 -7.16 -4.98
N VAL A 101 -1.56 -7.04 -3.82
CA VAL A 101 -0.17 -6.57 -3.73
C VAL A 101 0.69 -7.63 -3.03
N ALA A 102 1.68 -8.15 -3.76
CA ALA A 102 2.69 -9.05 -3.23
C ALA A 102 3.95 -8.30 -2.77
N VAL A 103 4.19 -8.32 -1.46
CA VAL A 103 5.34 -7.68 -0.78
C VAL A 103 5.86 -8.59 0.34
N GLU A 104 7.18 -8.76 0.43
CA GLU A 104 7.81 -9.57 1.48
C GLU A 104 8.61 -8.70 2.46
N GLU A 105 9.41 -7.77 1.92
CA GLU A 105 10.40 -7.00 2.68
C GLU A 105 10.01 -5.54 2.95
N VAL A 106 8.77 -5.15 2.62
CA VAL A 106 8.33 -3.75 2.77
C VAL A 106 8.51 -3.25 4.21
N VAL A 107 9.16 -2.10 4.36
CA VAL A 107 9.50 -1.46 5.64
C VAL A 107 8.59 -0.25 5.89
N THR A 108 8.30 0.52 4.84
CA THR A 108 7.50 1.75 4.95
C THR A 108 6.48 1.87 3.83
N ILE A 109 5.26 2.24 4.19
CA ILE A 109 4.19 2.62 3.27
C ILE A 109 3.84 4.09 3.56
N GLY A 110 4.12 4.95 2.58
CA GLY A 110 4.01 6.40 2.71
C GLY A 110 2.57 6.93 2.61
N GLU A 111 2.46 8.24 2.78
CA GLU A 111 1.19 8.96 2.81
C GLU A 111 0.32 8.67 1.58
N GLY A 112 -0.92 8.23 1.80
CA GLY A 112 -1.88 7.93 0.73
C GLY A 112 -1.40 6.92 -0.31
N ALA A 113 -0.38 6.10 -0.01
CA ALA A 113 0.26 5.21 -0.99
C ALA A 113 -0.73 4.30 -1.73
N PHE A 114 -1.79 3.85 -1.07
CA PHE A 114 -2.87 3.04 -1.63
C PHE A 114 -4.25 3.68 -1.38
N GLU A 115 -4.30 4.99 -1.19
CA GLU A 115 -5.57 5.68 -0.96
C GLU A 115 -6.52 5.48 -2.16
N ASN A 116 -7.79 5.18 -1.87
CA ASN A 116 -8.85 4.87 -2.83
C ASN A 116 -8.53 3.70 -3.79
N CYS A 117 -7.68 2.77 -3.38
CA CYS A 117 -7.59 1.44 -3.99
C CYS A 117 -8.77 0.57 -3.52
N SER A 118 -9.99 0.92 -3.92
CA SER A 118 -11.23 0.34 -3.38
C SER A 118 -11.38 -1.18 -3.60
N SER A 119 -10.75 -1.72 -4.65
CA SER A 119 -10.73 -3.17 -4.89
C SER A 119 -9.65 -3.91 -4.08
N LEU A 120 -8.73 -3.21 -3.41
CA LEU A 120 -7.57 -3.82 -2.78
C LEU A 120 -8.03 -4.71 -1.63
N ARG A 121 -7.93 -6.02 -1.86
CA ARG A 121 -8.39 -7.03 -0.91
C ARG A 121 -7.27 -7.50 -0.01
N ARG A 122 -6.03 -7.52 -0.51
CA ARG A 122 -4.90 -8.14 0.18
C ARG A 122 -3.54 -7.50 -0.11
N ILE A 123 -2.73 -7.46 0.95
CA ILE A 123 -1.29 -7.16 0.89
C ILE A 123 -0.55 -8.24 1.68
N ALA A 124 0.24 -9.08 1.01
CA ALA A 124 0.90 -10.23 1.63
C ALA A 124 2.13 -10.70 0.84
N PRO A 125 3.02 -11.53 1.41
CA PRO A 125 4.18 -12.11 0.71
C PRO A 125 3.83 -12.97 -0.51
N GLU A 126 2.66 -13.62 -0.49
CA GLU A 126 2.23 -14.55 -1.53
C GLU A 126 0.76 -14.32 -1.89
N LEU A 127 0.45 -14.46 -3.18
CA LEU A 127 -0.88 -14.20 -3.75
C LEU A 127 -1.83 -15.42 -3.72
N SER A 128 -1.45 -16.48 -3.01
CA SER A 128 -2.32 -17.63 -2.79
C SER A 128 -3.44 -17.28 -1.80
N PRO A 129 -4.73 -17.53 -2.09
CA PRO A 129 -5.85 -17.24 -1.19
C PRO A 129 -5.68 -17.80 0.22
N SER A 130 -4.95 -18.90 0.38
CA SER A 130 -4.64 -19.54 1.67
C SER A 130 -3.35 -19.04 2.34
N SER A 131 -2.66 -18.05 1.77
CA SER A 131 -1.43 -17.49 2.31
C SER A 131 -1.68 -16.92 3.71
N LYS A 132 -0.97 -17.49 4.68
CA LYS A 132 -0.93 -17.01 6.07
C LYS A 132 0.40 -16.34 6.42
N ARG A 133 1.29 -16.18 5.43
CA ARG A 133 2.58 -15.52 5.64
C ARG A 133 2.33 -14.04 5.96
N LYS A 134 3.04 -13.55 6.97
CA LYS A 134 2.93 -12.18 7.47
C LYS A 134 4.07 -11.36 6.90
N ILE A 135 3.84 -10.06 6.77
CA ILE A 135 4.90 -9.10 6.47
C ILE A 135 5.58 -8.77 7.79
N GLU A 136 6.75 -9.35 8.01
CA GLU A 136 7.52 -9.15 9.26
C GLU A 136 8.39 -7.89 9.20
N SER A 137 8.70 -7.36 8.01
CA SER A 137 9.56 -6.19 7.88
C SER A 137 8.84 -4.86 8.08
N LEU A 138 7.50 -4.81 8.00
CA LEU A 138 6.78 -3.53 7.94
C LEU A 138 6.80 -2.82 9.30
N VAL A 139 7.35 -1.60 9.28
CA VAL A 139 7.56 -0.78 10.48
C VAL A 139 6.61 0.41 10.53
N PHE A 140 6.31 1.03 9.38
CA PHE A 140 5.55 2.28 9.31
C PHE A 140 4.47 2.25 8.24
N VAL A 141 3.25 2.64 8.62
CA VAL A 141 2.13 2.96 7.73
C VAL A 141 1.73 4.40 8.01
N ASP A 142 1.90 5.27 7.02
CA ASP A 142 1.73 6.71 7.18
C ASP A 142 0.27 7.18 7.03
N GLU A 143 0.05 8.49 7.11
CA GLU A 143 -1.26 9.12 6.99
C GLU A 143 -2.02 8.66 5.73
N CYS A 144 -3.29 8.27 5.91
CA CYS A 144 -4.20 7.87 4.84
C CYS A 144 -3.70 6.74 3.92
N ALA A 145 -2.63 6.02 4.27
CA ALA A 145 -1.96 5.06 3.39
C ALA A 145 -2.90 4.03 2.72
N PHE A 146 -3.96 3.59 3.41
CA PHE A 146 -5.00 2.68 2.91
C PHE A 146 -6.40 3.28 3.01
N SER A 147 -6.52 4.60 3.14
CA SER A 147 -7.81 5.28 3.21
C SER A 147 -8.67 4.91 2.00
N GLY A 148 -9.91 4.46 2.20
CA GLY A 148 -10.83 4.05 1.13
C GLY A 148 -10.51 2.70 0.48
N CYS A 149 -9.64 1.87 1.06
CA CYS A 149 -9.48 0.46 0.66
C CYS A 149 -10.66 -0.38 1.19
N GLU A 150 -11.84 -0.17 0.63
CA GLU A 150 -13.11 -0.74 1.13
C GLU A 150 -13.13 -2.27 1.18
N ASN A 151 -12.46 -2.94 0.25
CA ASN A 151 -12.40 -4.41 0.19
C ASN A 151 -11.24 -5.03 0.97
N LEU A 152 -10.40 -4.24 1.64
CA LEU A 152 -9.23 -4.75 2.37
C LEU A 152 -9.68 -5.57 3.57
N ASP A 153 -9.67 -6.90 3.45
CA ASP A 153 -10.30 -7.80 4.44
C ASP A 153 -9.39 -8.12 5.63
N SER A 154 -8.08 -8.17 5.37
CA SER A 154 -7.11 -8.63 6.34
C SER A 154 -5.78 -7.92 6.14
N VAL A 155 -5.25 -7.46 7.26
CA VAL A 155 -3.95 -6.81 7.32
C VAL A 155 -3.23 -7.32 8.56
N THR A 156 -2.19 -8.12 8.35
CA THR A 156 -1.42 -8.68 9.45
C THR A 156 0.01 -8.16 9.41
N PHE A 157 0.31 -7.26 10.34
CA PHE A 157 1.66 -6.73 10.51
C PHE A 157 2.22 -7.19 11.85
N SER A 158 3.30 -7.96 11.82
CA SER A 158 3.92 -8.45 13.06
C SER A 158 4.76 -7.39 13.76
N ASN A 159 5.33 -6.44 12.99
CA ASN A 159 6.36 -5.52 13.48
C ASN A 159 6.03 -4.03 13.32
N LEU A 160 4.78 -3.71 13.03
CA LEU A 160 4.34 -2.33 12.86
C LEU A 160 4.53 -1.54 14.15
N LYS A 161 5.22 -0.39 14.06
CA LYS A 161 5.53 0.48 15.21
C LYS A 161 4.62 1.71 15.29
N ALA A 162 4.16 2.21 14.15
CA ALA A 162 3.24 3.35 14.09
C ALA A 162 2.22 3.21 12.95
N VAL A 163 1.00 3.68 13.22
CA VAL A 163 -0.10 3.87 12.25
C VAL A 163 -0.45 5.34 12.21
N GLY A 164 -0.35 5.94 11.03
CA GLY A 164 -0.67 7.35 10.78
C GLY A 164 -2.16 7.68 10.90
N ARG A 165 -2.45 8.99 10.90
CA ARG A 165 -3.82 9.53 10.91
C ARG A 165 -4.61 8.95 9.75
N GLY A 166 -5.82 8.46 10.00
CA GLY A 166 -6.70 7.95 8.93
C GLY A 166 -6.13 6.79 8.09
N ALA A 167 -5.06 6.12 8.53
CA ALA A 167 -4.33 5.14 7.70
C ALA A 167 -5.22 4.03 7.12
N PHE A 168 -6.25 3.59 7.84
CA PHE A 168 -7.26 2.60 7.41
C PHE A 168 -8.67 3.19 7.42
N TYR A 169 -8.81 4.51 7.24
CA TYR A 169 -10.11 5.16 7.16
C TYR A 169 -10.97 4.52 6.06
N ARG A 170 -12.22 4.13 6.38
CA ARG A 170 -13.15 3.46 5.46
C ARG A 170 -12.65 2.13 4.87
N CYS A 171 -11.76 1.41 5.55
CA CYS A 171 -11.52 0.00 5.25
C CYS A 171 -12.69 -0.86 5.78
N SER A 172 -13.85 -0.77 5.12
CA SER A 172 -15.12 -1.32 5.60
C SER A 172 -15.14 -2.85 5.69
N SER A 173 -14.34 -3.55 4.90
CA SER A 173 -14.20 -5.02 4.95
C SER A 173 -13.14 -5.50 5.94
N LEU A 174 -12.33 -4.62 6.53
CA LEU A 174 -11.23 -5.01 7.41
C LEU A 174 -11.76 -5.69 8.67
N GLN A 175 -11.53 -7.00 8.80
CA GLN A 175 -12.12 -7.81 9.88
C GLN A 175 -11.28 -7.82 11.15
N SER A 176 -9.96 -7.80 11.00
CA SER A 176 -9.02 -7.85 12.12
C SER A 176 -7.80 -7.00 11.86
N ALA A 177 -7.32 -6.32 12.90
CA ALA A 177 -6.05 -5.61 12.91
C ALA A 177 -5.19 -6.11 14.08
N SER A 178 -4.04 -6.72 13.76
CA SER A 178 -3.06 -7.12 14.77
C SER A 178 -1.99 -6.03 14.88
N CYS A 179 -1.94 -5.35 16.03
CA CYS A 179 -1.14 -4.16 16.27
C CYS A 179 -0.26 -4.34 17.53
N GLU A 180 0.28 -5.54 17.68
CA GLU A 180 0.94 -6.04 18.90
C GLU A 180 2.18 -5.23 19.30
N ARG A 181 2.83 -4.55 18.35
CA ARG A 181 4.04 -3.74 18.60
C ARG A 181 3.81 -2.24 18.48
N LEU A 182 2.57 -1.78 18.28
CA LEU A 182 2.28 -0.35 18.16
C LEU A 182 2.51 0.38 19.49
N ALA A 183 3.21 1.51 19.40
CA ALA A 183 3.29 2.46 20.51
C ALA A 183 2.01 3.32 20.58
N SER A 184 1.44 3.64 19.43
CA SER A 184 0.23 4.46 19.32
C SER A 184 -0.62 4.12 18.09
N ILE A 185 -1.92 4.43 18.21
CA ILE A 185 -2.90 4.45 17.12
C ILE A 185 -3.37 5.90 16.98
N ALA A 186 -3.13 6.49 15.81
CA ALA A 186 -3.44 7.89 15.54
C ALA A 186 -4.95 8.16 15.34
N GLU A 187 -5.29 9.45 15.27
CA GLU A 187 -6.65 9.93 15.10
C GLU A 187 -7.28 9.34 13.83
N HIS A 188 -8.49 8.82 13.96
CA HIS A 188 -9.26 8.23 12.85
C HIS A 188 -8.58 7.06 12.12
N ALA A 189 -7.50 6.48 12.65
CA ALA A 189 -6.72 5.44 12.00
C ALA A 189 -7.58 4.27 11.48
N PHE A 190 -8.63 3.89 12.21
CA PHE A 190 -9.59 2.85 11.85
C PHE A 190 -11.03 3.38 11.86
N ARG A 191 -11.26 4.64 11.49
CA ARG A 191 -12.62 5.23 11.42
C ARG A 191 -13.41 4.63 10.26
N GLU A 192 -14.71 4.36 10.46
CA GLU A 192 -15.60 3.76 9.45
C GLU A 192 -15.15 2.35 8.99
N CYS A 193 -14.41 1.61 9.82
CA CYS A 193 -14.10 0.19 9.61
C CYS A 193 -15.25 -0.68 10.14
N SER A 194 -16.33 -0.78 9.37
CA SER A 194 -17.58 -1.42 9.79
C SER A 194 -17.50 -2.93 9.99
N SER A 195 -16.51 -3.63 9.44
CA SER A 195 -16.32 -5.08 9.69
C SER A 195 -15.27 -5.39 10.76
N LEU A 196 -14.60 -4.38 11.31
CA LEU A 196 -13.51 -4.60 12.26
C LEU A 196 -14.08 -5.19 13.54
N ALA A 197 -13.78 -6.47 13.78
CA ALA A 197 -14.30 -7.24 14.91
C ALA A 197 -13.22 -7.54 15.96
N GLU A 198 -11.94 -7.52 15.57
CA GLU A 198 -10.82 -7.74 16.48
C GLU A 198 -9.70 -6.71 16.24
N CYS A 199 -9.24 -6.08 17.32
CA CYS A 199 -8.02 -5.28 17.32
C CYS A 199 -7.18 -5.65 18.56
N ARG A 200 -5.95 -6.12 18.33
CA ARG A 200 -5.01 -6.52 19.38
C ARG A 200 -3.91 -5.48 19.51
N VAL A 201 -3.69 -4.97 20.73
CA VAL A 201 -2.64 -3.97 21.02
C VAL A 201 -1.85 -4.38 22.26
N ARG A 202 -0.63 -3.88 22.42
CA ARG A 202 0.10 -4.06 23.69
C ARG A 202 -0.46 -3.20 24.81
N ASN A 203 -0.21 -3.61 26.05
CA ASN A 203 -0.39 -2.76 27.21
C ASN A 203 0.42 -1.46 27.09
N GLY A 204 -0.24 -0.33 27.35
CA GLY A 204 0.36 1.01 27.22
C GLY A 204 0.37 1.59 25.80
N CYS A 205 -0.32 0.97 24.83
CA CYS A 205 -0.56 1.59 23.52
C CYS A 205 -1.45 2.84 23.69
N VAL A 206 -0.98 3.99 23.18
CA VAL A 206 -1.73 5.25 23.21
C VAL A 206 -2.74 5.28 22.06
N ILE A 207 -4.02 5.48 22.37
CA ILE A 207 -5.09 5.48 21.37
C ILE A 207 -5.66 6.90 21.29
N ALA A 208 -5.52 7.53 20.13
CA ALA A 208 -6.05 8.87 19.89
C ALA A 208 -7.58 8.87 19.81
N GLU A 209 -8.16 10.05 20.03
CA GLU A 209 -9.61 10.25 19.92
C GLU A 209 -10.13 9.83 18.54
N GLY A 210 -11.30 9.19 18.52
CA GLY A 210 -11.97 8.82 17.28
C GLY A 210 -11.21 7.81 16.41
N ALA A 211 -10.14 7.18 16.92
CA ALA A 211 -9.36 6.14 16.23
C ALA A 211 -10.27 5.03 15.65
N PHE A 212 -11.32 4.64 16.36
CA PHE A 212 -12.30 3.64 15.94
C PHE A 212 -13.72 4.23 15.74
N SER A 213 -13.83 5.55 15.50
CA SER A 213 -15.16 6.18 15.35
C SER A 213 -15.95 5.58 14.18
N LYS A 214 -17.25 5.32 14.40
CA LYS A 214 -18.15 4.69 13.40
C LYS A 214 -17.68 3.32 12.89
N SER A 215 -16.84 2.62 13.65
CA SER A 215 -16.39 1.26 13.37
C SER A 215 -17.15 0.26 14.23
N SER A 216 -17.06 -1.04 13.90
CA SER A 216 -17.70 -2.07 14.72
C SER A 216 -17.06 -2.22 16.10
N LEU A 217 -15.78 -1.85 16.23
CA LEU A 217 -15.13 -1.65 17.52
C LEU A 217 -15.22 -0.20 17.97
N SER A 218 -15.44 0.02 19.27
CA SER A 218 -15.24 1.33 19.91
C SER A 218 -13.87 1.47 20.57
N ALA A 219 -13.17 0.37 20.83
CA ALA A 219 -11.84 0.27 21.43
C ALA A 219 -11.21 -1.11 21.09
N PRO A 220 -9.89 -1.32 21.32
CA PRO A 220 -9.25 -2.61 21.14
C PRO A 220 -9.90 -3.71 21.98
N THR A 221 -9.93 -4.93 21.44
CA THR A 221 -10.60 -6.09 22.06
C THR A 221 -9.69 -6.90 22.96
N LYS A 222 -8.36 -6.81 22.78
CA LYS A 222 -7.37 -7.51 23.60
C LYS A 222 -6.13 -6.66 23.82
N PHE A 223 -5.67 -6.66 25.07
CA PHE A 223 -4.36 -6.15 25.45
C PHE A 223 -3.43 -7.33 25.70
N ILE A 224 -2.25 -7.30 25.08
CA ILE A 224 -1.19 -8.29 25.29
C ILE A 224 -0.07 -7.69 26.14
N ASP A 225 0.60 -8.55 26.93
CA ASP A 225 1.74 -8.21 27.78
C ASP A 225 3.08 -8.25 27.02
#